data_AF-A0A1L4BZ53-F1
#
_entry.id   AF-A0A1L4BZ53-F1
#
_cell.length_a   1.000
_cell.length_b   1.000
_cell.length_c   1.000
_cell.angle_alpha   90.00
_cell.angle_beta   90.00
_cell.angle_gamma   90.00
#
_symmetry.space_group_name_H-M   'P 1'
#
loop_
_entity.id
_entity.type
_entity.pdbx_description
1 polymer ?
#
loop_
_entity_poly.entity_id
_entity_poly.type
_entity_poly.pdbx_seq_one_letter_code
_entity_poly.pdbx_strand_id
1 'polypeptide(L)'
;MEKPIPATDKLFFDLKEIHFNLMRAAHYSDPKIRQFCQELYLDNETLLNMPVELYIPVEHEWLIETLTFQWKYYLLKWIESHRIGQVITIKKLNRFIEQLTIEEKIRCYRMPLIIENNSKMIFYEYMEVLAQHHIIKLIRKNKWSVRKRAERFKSEAVKLETLRKSSSIKSSNNEQSKYIVYSNEF
;
A
#
# COMPACT_ATOMS: atom_id res chain seq x y z
N MET A 1 -6.18 -22.78 -34.94
CA MET A 1 -5.93 -21.32 -34.97
C MET A 1 -5.98 -20.82 -33.55
N GLU A 2 -4.84 -20.77 -32.88
CA GLU A 2 -4.72 -20.20 -31.55
C GLU A 2 -4.81 -18.68 -31.67
N LYS A 3 -5.79 -18.07 -31.00
CA LYS A 3 -5.84 -16.61 -30.89
C LYS A 3 -4.65 -16.16 -30.04
N PRO A 4 -3.87 -15.16 -30.47
CA PRO A 4 -2.82 -14.61 -29.62
C PRO A 4 -3.48 -14.06 -28.36
N ILE A 5 -3.00 -14.53 -27.21
CA ILE A 5 -3.33 -13.96 -25.90
C ILE A 5 -2.88 -12.49 -25.99
N PRO A 6 -3.76 -11.50 -25.80
CA PRO A 6 -3.33 -10.11 -25.83
C PRO A 6 -2.27 -9.95 -24.74
N ALA A 7 -1.14 -9.35 -25.13
CA ALA A 7 -0.13 -8.90 -24.18
C ALA A 7 -0.88 -8.17 -23.06
N THR A 8 -0.64 -8.56 -21.81
CA THR A 8 -1.25 -7.96 -20.62
C THR A 8 -0.85 -6.49 -20.57
N ASP A 9 -1.63 -5.67 -21.27
CA ASP A 9 -1.58 -4.23 -21.23
C ASP A 9 -1.70 -3.82 -19.76
N LYS A 10 -0.68 -3.07 -19.32
CA LYS A 10 -0.52 -2.41 -18.03
C LYS A 10 -1.84 -2.36 -17.25
N LEU A 11 -1.92 -3.06 -16.11
CA LEU A 11 -3.05 -2.94 -15.18
C LEU A 11 -3.21 -1.46 -14.80
N PHE A 12 -4.08 -0.78 -15.52
CA PHE A 12 -4.41 0.61 -15.32
C PHE A 12 -5.49 0.63 -14.24
N PHE A 13 -5.07 0.92 -13.02
CA PHE A 13 -6.00 1.05 -11.91
C PHE A 13 -6.48 2.51 -11.86
N ASP A 14 -7.77 2.73 -12.10
CA ASP A 14 -8.39 4.02 -11.85
C ASP A 14 -8.58 4.21 -10.33
N LEU A 15 -7.70 5.01 -9.72
CA LEU A 15 -7.74 5.29 -8.29
C LEU A 15 -9.06 5.97 -7.87
N LYS A 16 -9.72 6.67 -8.80
CA LYS A 16 -11.03 7.28 -8.57
C LYS A 16 -12.11 6.20 -8.43
N GLU A 17 -12.06 5.17 -9.27
CA GLU A 17 -12.97 4.03 -9.19
C GLU A 17 -12.78 3.26 -7.88
N ILE A 18 -11.53 3.02 -7.48
CA ILE A 18 -11.19 2.42 -6.18
C ILE A 18 -11.82 3.24 -5.04
N HIS A 19 -11.73 4.57 -5.10
CA HIS A 19 -12.34 5.44 -4.10
C HIS A 19 -13.87 5.31 -4.06
N PHE A 20 -14.54 5.32 -5.21
CA PHE A 20 -15.99 5.13 -5.27
C PHE A 20 -16.44 3.76 -4.75
N ASN A 21 -15.69 2.71 -5.08
CA ASN A 21 -15.95 1.37 -4.57
C ASN A 21 -15.84 1.32 -3.04
N LEU A 22 -14.84 1.97 -2.46
CA LEU A 22 -14.68 2.07 -1.01
C LEU A 22 -15.84 2.86 -0.35
N MET A 23 -16.21 4.01 -0.90
CA MET A 23 -17.33 4.82 -0.39
C MET A 23 -18.65 4.07 -0.46
N ARG A 24 -18.87 3.33 -1.55
CA ARG A 24 -20.05 2.48 -1.73
C ARG A 24 -20.07 1.35 -0.71
N ALA A 25 -18.95 0.67 -0.49
CA ALA A 25 -18.85 -0.40 0.50
C ALA A 25 -19.08 0.12 1.94
N ALA A 26 -18.59 1.33 2.25
CA ALA A 26 -18.86 1.99 3.51
C ALA A 26 -20.36 2.31 3.69
N HIS A 27 -21.03 2.75 2.63
CA HIS A 27 -22.47 3.03 2.64
C HIS A 27 -23.30 1.75 2.89
N TYR A 28 -22.97 0.64 2.21
CA TYR A 28 -23.66 -0.64 2.39
C TYR A 28 -23.27 -1.38 3.68
N SER A 29 -22.54 -0.71 4.59
CA SER A 29 -22.28 -1.22 5.94
C SER A 29 -21.53 -2.55 5.97
N ASP A 30 -20.59 -2.76 5.05
CA ASP A 30 -19.64 -3.87 5.15
C ASP A 30 -18.96 -3.82 6.54
N PRO A 31 -19.02 -4.90 7.35
CA PRO A 31 -18.46 -4.90 8.70
C PRO A 31 -16.97 -4.58 8.76
N LYS A 32 -16.17 -5.07 7.80
CA LYS A 32 -14.72 -4.81 7.74
C LYS A 32 -14.45 -3.35 7.41
N ILE A 33 -15.21 -2.76 6.48
CA ILE A 33 -15.10 -1.33 6.14
C ILE A 33 -15.54 -0.45 7.32
N ARG A 34 -16.61 -0.82 8.01
CA ARG A 34 -17.11 -0.08 9.18
C ARG A 34 -16.06 -0.06 10.30
N GLN A 35 -15.43 -1.20 10.58
CA GLN A 35 -14.35 -1.29 11.55
C GLN A 35 -13.18 -0.36 11.15
N PHE A 36 -12.77 -0.40 9.88
CA PHE A 36 -11.73 0.50 9.39
C PHE A 36 -12.12 1.99 9.53
N CYS A 37 -13.38 2.35 9.25
CA CYS A 37 -13.86 3.72 9.44
C CYS A 37 -13.83 4.16 10.92
N GLN A 38 -14.12 3.24 11.85
CA GLN A 38 -14.01 3.50 13.29
C GLN A 38 -12.55 3.76 13.69
N GLU A 39 -11.61 2.97 13.17
CA GLU A 39 -10.18 3.17 13.43
C GLU A 39 -9.68 4.52 12.90
N LEU A 40 -10.08 4.89 11.68
CA LEU A 40 -9.78 6.22 11.15
C LEU A 40 -10.31 7.32 12.09
N TYR A 41 -11.55 7.17 12.56
CA TYR A 41 -12.19 8.14 13.45
C TYR A 41 -11.44 8.30 14.78
N LEU A 42 -10.95 7.20 15.37
CA LEU A 42 -10.12 7.24 16.59
C LEU A 42 -8.82 8.03 16.37
N ASP A 43 -8.28 8.03 15.15
CA ASP A 43 -7.10 8.79 14.75
C ASP A 43 -7.41 10.22 14.27
N ASN A 44 -8.66 10.69 14.39
CA ASN A 44 -9.17 11.94 13.83
C ASN A 44 -9.03 12.04 12.29
N GLU A 45 -9.03 10.89 11.62
CA GLU A 45 -9.01 10.76 10.16
C GLU A 45 -10.39 10.28 9.65
N THR A 46 -10.64 10.50 8.37
CA THR A 46 -11.87 10.05 7.69
C THR A 46 -11.51 9.56 6.30
N LEU A 47 -12.42 8.82 5.64
CA LEU A 47 -12.24 8.39 4.26
C LEU A 47 -11.94 9.58 3.32
N LEU A 48 -12.52 10.75 3.60
CA LEU A 48 -12.30 11.99 2.87
C LEU A 48 -10.83 12.42 2.91
N ASN A 49 -10.21 12.39 4.09
CA ASN A 49 -8.90 12.97 4.32
C ASN A 49 -7.75 11.99 4.00
N MET A 50 -8.05 10.72 3.71
CA MET A 50 -7.04 9.69 3.47
C MET A 50 -6.07 10.06 2.33
N PRO A 51 -4.76 9.83 2.52
CA PRO A 51 -3.75 10.20 1.53
C PRO A 51 -3.82 9.28 0.29
N VAL A 52 -3.31 9.79 -0.84
CA VAL A 52 -3.35 9.09 -2.14
C VAL A 52 -2.66 7.74 -2.10
N GLU A 53 -1.60 7.61 -1.29
CA GLU A 53 -0.76 6.41 -1.19
C GLU A 53 -1.56 5.17 -0.77
N LEU A 54 -2.63 5.33 0.01
CA LEU A 54 -3.47 4.19 0.43
C LEU A 54 -4.26 3.57 -0.73
N TYR A 55 -4.53 4.32 -1.79
CA TYR A 55 -5.29 3.86 -2.94
C TYR A 55 -4.44 3.10 -3.95
N ILE A 56 -3.11 3.19 -3.86
CA ILE A 56 -2.21 2.66 -4.88
C ILE A 56 -2.09 1.15 -4.73
N PRO A 57 -2.50 0.35 -5.71
CA PRO A 57 -2.41 -1.10 -5.61
C PRO A 57 -0.96 -1.57 -5.71
N VAL A 58 -0.65 -2.64 -4.96
CA VAL A 58 0.57 -3.43 -5.09
C VAL A 58 0.25 -4.81 -5.70
N GLU A 59 1.26 -5.48 -6.25
CA GLU A 59 1.06 -6.65 -7.10
C GLU A 59 0.49 -7.85 -6.34
N HIS A 60 1.02 -8.07 -5.13
CA HIS A 60 0.69 -9.27 -4.37
C HIS A 60 -0.36 -9.04 -3.28
N GLU A 61 -1.17 -7.97 -3.34
CA GLU A 61 -2.18 -7.64 -2.29
C GLU A 61 -3.09 -8.80 -1.91
N TRP A 62 -3.36 -9.69 -2.85
CA TRP A 62 -4.20 -10.87 -2.67
C TRP A 62 -3.68 -11.87 -1.61
N LEU A 63 -2.44 -11.77 -1.12
CA LEU A 63 -1.99 -12.61 0.02
C LEU A 63 -2.46 -12.08 1.38
N ILE A 64 -2.96 -10.85 1.48
CA ILE A 64 -3.45 -10.26 2.74
C ILE A 64 -4.99 -10.37 2.78
N GLU A 65 -5.52 -10.97 3.84
CA GLU A 65 -6.96 -11.13 4.09
C GLU A 65 -7.57 -9.87 4.76
N THR A 66 -6.70 -9.07 5.39
CA THR A 66 -7.04 -7.76 5.95
C THR A 66 -7.37 -6.78 4.85
N LEU A 67 -8.30 -5.87 5.10
CA LEU A 67 -8.69 -4.86 4.13
C LEU A 67 -7.45 -4.10 3.59
N THR A 68 -7.34 -3.96 2.26
CA THR A 68 -6.18 -3.34 1.60
C THR A 68 -5.82 -1.98 2.20
N PHE A 69 -6.82 -1.11 2.38
CA PHE A 69 -6.59 0.23 2.91
C PHE A 69 -6.11 0.21 4.37
N GLN A 70 -6.54 -0.77 5.15
CA GLN A 70 -6.29 -0.86 6.58
C GLN A 70 -4.83 -1.23 6.87
N TRP A 71 -4.30 -2.28 6.23
CA TRP A 71 -2.90 -2.65 6.47
C TRP A 71 -1.91 -1.59 5.94
N LYS A 72 -2.24 -0.95 4.80
CA LYS A 72 -1.46 0.18 4.27
C LYS A 72 -1.50 1.37 5.20
N TYR A 73 -2.65 1.63 5.80
CA TYR A 73 -2.83 2.69 6.78
C TYR A 73 -1.94 2.47 8.01
N TYR A 74 -1.94 1.26 8.58
CA TYR A 74 -1.05 0.94 9.70
C TYR A 74 0.42 1.13 9.36
N LEU A 75 0.85 0.64 8.19
CA LEU A 75 2.23 0.80 7.76
C LEU A 75 2.60 2.27 7.54
N LEU A 76 1.71 3.05 6.90
CA LEU A 76 1.93 4.47 6.69
C LEU A 76 2.03 5.24 8.01
N LYS A 77 1.11 5.01 8.95
CA LYS A 77 1.13 5.64 10.28
C LYS A 77 2.39 5.30 11.06
N TRP A 78 2.83 4.04 10.98
CA TRP A 78 4.10 3.64 11.59
C TRP A 78 5.29 4.38 10.98
N ILE A 79 5.35 4.55 9.67
CA ILE A 79 6.40 5.34 9.01
C ILE A 79 6.31 6.82 9.44
N GLU A 80 5.11 7.40 9.48
CA GLU A 80 4.88 8.80 9.86
C GLU A 80 5.18 9.08 11.34
N SER A 81 5.17 8.04 12.19
CA SER A 81 5.59 8.16 13.61
C SER A 81 7.10 8.34 13.77
N HIS A 82 7.90 8.00 12.75
CA HIS A 82 9.33 8.24 12.74
C HIS A 82 9.64 9.69 12.39
N ARG A 83 10.75 10.22 12.92
CA ARG A 83 11.20 11.58 12.60
C ARG A 83 11.63 11.67 11.13
N ILE A 84 11.40 12.81 10.50
CA ILE A 84 11.93 13.08 9.16
C ILE A 84 13.47 12.94 9.20
N GLY A 85 14.02 12.28 8.18
CA GLY A 85 15.43 11.90 8.09
C GLY A 85 15.76 10.55 8.75
N GLN A 86 14.92 10.03 9.65
CA GLN A 86 15.18 8.80 10.37
C GLN A 86 15.25 7.59 9.43
N VAL A 87 16.20 6.70 9.70
CA VAL A 87 16.42 5.48 8.90
C VAL A 87 15.59 4.32 9.44
N ILE A 88 14.79 3.75 8.55
CA ILE A 88 14.05 2.51 8.72
C ILE A 88 14.85 1.40 8.04
N THR A 89 15.11 0.32 8.77
CA THR A 89 15.79 -0.88 8.24
C THR A 89 14.79 -2.00 8.04
N ILE A 90 15.10 -2.95 7.15
CA ILE A 90 14.28 -4.16 6.97
C ILE A 90 14.03 -4.91 8.28
N LYS A 91 15.02 -4.96 9.18
CA LYS A 91 14.85 -5.59 10.51
C LYS A 91 13.79 -4.88 11.34
N LYS A 92 13.73 -3.54 11.30
CA LYS A 92 12.68 -2.76 11.99
C LYS A 92 11.32 -2.97 11.35
N LEU A 93 11.26 -2.98 10.02
CA LEU A 93 10.04 -3.24 9.27
C LEU A 93 9.49 -4.64 9.57
N ASN A 94 10.33 -5.67 9.52
CA ASN A 94 9.93 -7.05 9.80
C ASN A 94 9.40 -7.21 11.22
N ARG A 95 10.07 -6.60 12.21
CA ARG A 95 9.60 -6.61 13.60
C ARG A 95 8.23 -5.93 13.74
N PHE A 96 8.00 -4.85 13.01
CA PHE A 96 6.70 -4.16 13.01
C PHE A 96 5.62 -5.02 12.34
N ILE A 97 5.91 -5.65 11.20
CA ILE A 97 4.98 -6.56 10.53
C ILE A 97 4.62 -7.74 11.43
N GLU A 98 5.63 -8.38 12.04
CA GLU A 98 5.44 -9.48 12.99
C GLU A 98 4.57 -9.05 14.18
N GLN A 99 4.78 -7.85 14.71
CA GLN A 99 3.94 -7.30 15.76
C GLN A 99 2.48 -7.14 15.30
N LEU A 100 2.22 -6.62 14.09
CA LEU A 100 0.87 -6.50 13.55
C LEU A 100 0.21 -7.88 13.33
N THR A 101 0.99 -8.89 12.95
CA THR A 101 0.48 -10.27 12.81
C THR A 101 0.13 -10.88 14.16
N ILE A 102 0.97 -10.70 15.18
CA ILE A 102 0.74 -11.20 16.55
C ILE A 102 -0.47 -10.50 17.20
N GLU A 103 -0.62 -9.19 16.97
CA GLU A 103 -1.77 -8.41 17.44
C GLU A 103 -3.05 -8.66 16.60
N GLU A 104 -3.00 -9.60 15.65
CA GLU A 104 -4.09 -9.92 14.70
C GLU A 104 -4.62 -8.72 13.89
N LYS A 105 -3.88 -7.62 13.86
CA LYS A 105 -4.18 -6.43 13.04
C LYS A 105 -3.99 -6.71 11.56
N ILE A 106 -3.06 -7.60 11.21
CA ILE A 106 -2.89 -8.09 9.85
C ILE A 106 -2.95 -9.61 9.83
N ARG A 107 -3.93 -10.11 9.08
CA ARG A 107 -4.07 -11.52 8.71
C ARG A 107 -3.69 -11.72 7.24
N CYS A 108 -2.81 -12.69 7.01
CA CYS A 108 -2.47 -13.19 5.68
C CYS A 108 -3.24 -14.47 5.42
N TYR A 109 -3.59 -14.74 4.15
CA TYR A 109 -4.18 -16.01 3.77
C TYR A 109 -3.20 -17.16 4.05
N ARG A 110 -3.66 -18.20 4.74
CA ARG A 110 -2.91 -19.43 4.89
C ARG A 110 -2.98 -20.20 3.58
N MET A 111 -1.89 -20.20 2.83
CA MET A 111 -1.77 -20.98 1.61
C MET A 111 -0.76 -22.12 1.82
N PRO A 112 -1.18 -23.40 1.70
CA PRO A 112 -0.32 -24.53 2.05
C PRO A 112 0.93 -24.68 1.18
N LEU A 113 0.99 -24.00 0.03
CA LEU A 113 2.11 -24.04 -0.92
C LEU A 113 2.94 -22.74 -0.95
N ILE A 114 2.58 -21.73 -0.16
CA ILE A 114 3.32 -20.46 -0.10
C ILE A 114 4.13 -20.45 1.18
N ILE A 115 5.45 -20.34 1.05
CA ILE A 115 6.38 -20.20 2.17
C ILE A 115 5.99 -18.93 2.94
N GLU A 116 5.85 -19.01 4.27
CA GLU A 116 5.36 -17.91 5.13
C GLU A 116 6.11 -16.58 4.93
N ASN A 117 7.39 -16.65 4.56
CA ASN A 117 8.21 -15.47 4.25
C ASN A 117 7.74 -14.65 3.04
N ASN A 118 6.99 -15.25 2.11
CA ASN A 118 6.51 -14.55 0.91
C ASN A 118 5.43 -13.51 1.24
N SER A 119 4.71 -13.68 2.36
CA SER A 119 3.72 -12.69 2.81
C SER A 119 4.31 -11.32 3.12
N LYS A 120 5.61 -11.27 3.51
CA LYS A 120 6.32 -10.02 3.79
C LYS A 120 6.62 -9.20 2.52
N MET A 121 6.59 -9.83 1.34
CA MET A 121 6.92 -9.19 0.07
C MET A 121 5.99 -8.01 -0.25
N ILE A 122 4.69 -8.13 0.07
CA ILE A 122 3.69 -7.08 -0.14
C ILE A 122 4.06 -5.79 0.58
N PHE A 123 4.60 -5.90 1.79
CA PHE A 123 5.02 -4.73 2.55
C PHE A 123 6.24 -4.08 1.91
N TYR A 124 7.15 -4.86 1.34
CA TYR A 124 8.30 -4.31 0.61
C TYR A 124 7.86 -3.62 -0.68
N GLU A 125 6.94 -4.20 -1.44
CA GLU A 125 6.31 -3.56 -2.62
C GLU A 125 5.66 -2.24 -2.24
N TYR A 126 4.96 -2.20 -1.11
CA TYR A 126 4.37 -0.95 -0.63
C TYR A 126 5.41 0.08 -0.21
N MET A 127 6.54 -0.34 0.38
CA MET A 127 7.67 0.57 0.63
C MET A 127 8.22 1.17 -0.67
N GLU A 128 8.23 0.43 -1.77
CA GLU A 128 8.61 0.96 -3.08
C GLU A 128 7.60 2.00 -3.59
N VAL A 129 6.30 1.75 -3.44
CA VAL A 129 5.25 2.74 -3.73
C VAL A 129 5.47 4.03 -2.94
N LEU A 130 5.73 3.92 -1.64
CA LEU A 130 6.00 5.07 -0.78
C LEU A 130 7.30 5.80 -1.18
N ALA A 131 8.30 5.07 -1.71
CA ALA A 131 9.52 5.67 -2.23
C ALA A 131 9.27 6.45 -3.53
N GLN A 132 8.46 5.90 -4.44
CA GLN A 132 8.03 6.57 -5.67
C GLN A 132 7.24 7.86 -5.38
N HIS A 133 6.47 7.87 -4.29
CA HIS A 133 5.71 9.04 -3.82
C HIS A 133 6.52 10.01 -2.94
N HIS A 134 7.82 9.77 -2.80
CA HIS A 134 8.75 10.58 -2.01
C HIS A 134 8.37 10.68 -0.51
N ILE A 135 7.53 9.78 0.01
CA ILE A 135 7.26 9.68 1.46
C ILE A 135 8.53 9.18 2.17
N ILE A 136 9.19 8.20 1.55
CA ILE A 136 10.49 7.69 1.96
C ILE A 136 11.49 7.80 0.81
N LYS A 137 12.78 7.69 1.11
CA LYS A 137 13.84 7.56 0.12
C LYS A 137 14.63 6.30 0.38
N LEU A 138 14.80 5.46 -0.64
CA LEU A 138 15.74 4.34 -0.59
C LEU A 138 17.17 4.89 -0.46
N ILE A 139 17.87 4.55 0.62
CA ILE A 139 19.27 4.92 0.82
C ILE A 139 20.18 3.86 0.21
N ARG A 140 19.86 2.59 0.50
CA ARG A 140 20.54 1.39 0.02
C ARG A 140 19.58 0.20 0.15
N LYS A 141 19.96 -0.97 -0.37
CA LYS A 141 19.19 -2.20 -0.22
C LYS A 141 18.71 -2.35 1.24
N ASN A 142 17.41 -2.53 1.42
CA ASN A 142 16.77 -2.78 2.71
C ASN A 142 16.88 -1.65 3.75
N LYS A 143 17.15 -0.41 3.32
CA LYS A 143 17.16 0.78 4.18
C LYS A 143 16.51 1.99 3.51
N TRP A 144 15.59 2.61 4.23
CA TRP A 144 14.83 3.77 3.78
C TRP A 144 14.99 4.90 4.79
N SER A 145 14.96 6.15 4.31
CA SER A 145 14.91 7.34 5.17
C SER A 145 13.57 8.04 4.97
N VAL A 146 12.92 8.43 6.07
CA VAL A 146 11.66 9.20 6.02
C VAL A 146 11.94 10.59 5.45
N ARG A 147 11.17 11.00 4.43
CA ARG A 147 11.37 12.29 3.74
C ARG A 147 10.30 13.30 4.11
N LYS A 148 9.04 12.88 4.08
CA LYS A 148 7.89 13.71 4.42
C LYS A 148 6.74 12.83 4.94
N ARG A 149 5.71 13.48 5.45
CA ARG A 149 4.43 12.85 5.78
C ARG A 149 3.53 12.85 4.55
N ALA A 150 2.61 11.89 4.47
CA ALA A 150 1.66 11.83 3.37
C ALA A 150 0.61 12.92 3.51
N GLU A 151 0.28 13.55 2.39
CA GLU A 151 -0.62 14.70 2.38
C GLU A 151 -2.07 14.24 2.54
N ARG A 152 -2.74 14.77 3.57
CA ARG A 152 -4.17 14.51 3.81
C ARG A 152 -5.00 15.50 3.00
N PHE A 153 -6.05 15.01 2.33
CA PHE A 153 -6.91 15.87 1.54
C PHE A 153 -7.79 16.75 2.43
N LYS A 154 -8.05 17.97 1.97
CA LYS A 154 -8.93 18.94 2.66
C LYS A 154 -10.34 18.98 2.07
N SER A 155 -10.52 18.47 0.85
CA SER A 155 -11.81 18.43 0.18
C SER A 155 -11.88 17.27 -0.82
N GLU A 156 -13.09 16.80 -1.06
CA GLU A 156 -13.37 15.69 -1.97
C GLU A 156 -13.01 16.06 -3.42
N ALA A 157 -13.26 17.31 -3.82
CA ALA A 157 -12.93 17.80 -5.16
C ALA A 157 -11.43 17.69 -5.47
N VAL A 158 -10.57 18.18 -4.56
CA VAL A 158 -9.10 18.12 -4.70
C VAL A 158 -8.61 16.67 -4.74
N LYS A 159 -9.22 15.81 -3.92
CA LYS A 159 -8.91 14.38 -3.87
C LYS A 159 -9.21 13.68 -5.20
N LEU A 160 -10.44 13.84 -5.72
CA LEU A 160 -10.85 13.21 -6.98
C LEU A 160 -9.98 13.66 -8.15
N GLU A 161 -9.59 14.94 -8.18
CA GLU A 161 -8.67 15.46 -9.19
C GLU A 161 -7.27 14.83 -9.07
N THR A 162 -6.76 14.71 -7.85
CA THR A 162 -5.44 14.12 -7.58
C THR A 162 -5.42 12.63 -7.93
N LEU A 163 -6.45 11.87 -7.54
CA LEU A 163 -6.60 10.44 -7.86
C LEU A 163 -6.63 10.22 -9.38
N ARG A 164 -7.34 11.07 -10.12
CA ARG A 164 -7.38 11.02 -11.59
C ARG A 164 -5.99 11.25 -12.20
N LYS A 165 -5.24 12.25 -11.72
CA LYS A 165 -3.88 12.55 -12.20
C LYS A 165 -2.91 11.40 -11.89
N SER A 166 -2.94 10.88 -10.67
CA SER A 166 -2.08 9.77 -10.23
C SER A 166 -2.34 8.46 -10.96
N SER A 167 -3.56 8.22 -11.42
CA SER A 167 -3.89 7.05 -12.26
C SER A 167 -3.13 7.05 -13.59
N SER A 168 -2.78 8.24 -14.12
CA SER A 168 -2.13 8.39 -15.45
C SER A 168 -0.59 8.28 -15.42
N ILE A 169 0.05 8.42 -14.25
CA ILE A 169 1.52 8.54 -14.12
C ILE A 169 2.23 7.19 -14.19
N LYS A 170 1.57 6.06 -13.88
CA LYS A 170 2.17 4.71 -13.97
C LYS A 170 2.44 4.25 -15.41
N SER A 171 1.96 4.95 -16.42
CA SER A 171 2.19 4.61 -17.84
C SER A 171 3.62 4.89 -18.32
N SER A 172 4.36 5.79 -17.65
CA SER A 172 5.60 6.38 -18.20
C SER A 172 6.89 5.98 -17.48
N ASN A 173 6.84 5.50 -16.23
CA ASN A 173 8.05 5.32 -15.39
C ASN A 173 8.52 3.85 -15.22
N ASN A 174 7.80 2.87 -15.77
CA ASN A 174 8.08 1.44 -15.50
C ASN A 174 9.16 0.80 -16.41
N GLU A 175 9.85 1.56 -17.25
CA GLU A 175 10.95 1.01 -18.08
C GLU A 175 12.29 0.91 -17.33
N GLN A 176 12.43 1.48 -16.12
CA GLN A 176 13.71 1.51 -15.40
C GLN A 176 13.79 0.64 -14.13
N SER A 177 12.73 -0.08 -13.76
CA SER A 177 12.72 -0.98 -12.60
C SER A 177 12.59 -2.45 -13.01
N LYS A 178 13.39 -2.88 -13.99
CA LYS A 178 13.68 -4.31 -14.17
C LYS A 178 14.96 -4.64 -13.41
N TYR A 179 14.94 -5.78 -12.71
CA TYR A 179 16.03 -6.42 -11.96
C TYR A 179 16.25 -6.00 -10.50
N ILE A 180 15.43 -6.55 -9.59
CA ILE A 180 15.96 -7.08 -8.33
C ILE A 180 15.36 -8.47 -8.12
N VAL A 181 16.09 -9.48 -8.58
CA VAL A 181 15.84 -10.88 -8.21
C VAL A 181 16.19 -11.01 -6.74
N TYR A 182 15.21 -11.37 -5.90
CA TYR A 182 15.48 -11.84 -4.55
C TYR A 182 16.03 -13.27 -4.64
N SER A 183 17.34 -13.38 -4.85
CA SER A 183 18.06 -14.64 -4.67
C SER A 183 18.03 -15.00 -3.18
N ASN A 184 17.30 -16.06 -2.83
CA ASN A 184 17.48 -16.75 -1.56
C ASN A 184 18.78 -17.54 -1.64
N GLU A 185 19.78 -17.12 -0.87
CA GLU A 185 20.87 -17.99 -0.45
C GLU A 185 20.79 -18.15 1.06
N PHE A 186 20.99 -19.41 1.47
CA PHE A 186 21.04 -20.01 2.82
C PHE A 186 19.73 -20.54 3.39
#